data_AF-A0A0A8ZZP5-F1
#
_entry.id   AF-A0A0A8ZZP5-F1
#
_cell.length_a   1.000
_cell.length_b   1.000
_cell.length_c   1.000
_cell.angle_alpha   90.00
_cell.angle_beta   90.00
_cell.angle_gamma   90.00
#
_symmetry.space_group_name_H-M   'P 1'
#
loop_
_entity.id
_entity.type
_entity.pdbx_description
1 polymer ?
#
loop_
_entity_poly.entity_id
_entity_poly.type
_entity_poly.pdbx_seq_one_letter_code
_entity_poly.pdbx_strand_id
1 'polypeptide(L)'
;MDEYTSEIFMGGKNTIVLHNTCEDSLLAAPIILDLVLLAELSTRIQLKVEGQDKFHSFHPVATILSYLSKAPLVPPSTPVVNALAKQRAMLENILRACVGLAPENNMMLEHK
;
A
#
# COMPACT_ATOMS: atom_id res chain seq x y z
N MET A 1 -20.03 12.20 2.13
CA MET A 1 -19.89 13.67 2.23
C MET A 1 -19.00 13.88 3.41
N ASP A 2 -17.86 14.51 3.17
CA ASP A 2 -16.76 14.59 4.12
C ASP A 2 -16.31 16.04 4.17
N GLU A 3 -16.05 16.54 5.37
CA GLU A 3 -15.57 17.90 5.60
C GLU A 3 -14.27 17.86 6.38
N TYR A 4 -13.23 18.50 5.83
CA TYR A 4 -11.91 18.57 6.43
C TYR A 4 -11.57 20.04 6.69
N THR A 5 -11.48 20.42 7.97
CA THR A 5 -11.02 21.74 8.38
C THR A 5 -9.63 21.64 9.01
N SER A 6 -8.67 22.39 8.47
CA SER A 6 -7.29 22.47 8.95
C SER A 6 -6.93 23.89 9.37
N GLU A 7 -6.09 24.02 10.39
CA GLU A 7 -5.49 25.30 10.76
C GLU A 7 -4.24 25.55 9.93
N ILE A 8 -4.09 26.77 9.42
CA ILE A 8 -2.94 27.22 8.66
C ILE A 8 -2.28 28.42 9.36
N PHE A 9 -1.18 28.90 8.79
CA PHE A 9 -0.35 29.94 9.38
C PHE A 9 -1.15 31.17 9.83
N MET A 10 -0.74 31.79 10.94
CA MET A 10 -1.38 32.98 11.54
C MET A 10 -2.86 32.79 11.91
N GLY A 11 -3.26 31.57 12.31
CA GLY A 11 -4.62 31.28 12.75
C GLY A 11 -5.65 31.26 11.62
N GLY A 12 -5.20 31.22 10.36
CA GLY A 12 -6.09 30.98 9.23
C GLY A 12 -6.71 29.58 9.29
N LYS A 13 -7.84 29.40 8.61
CA LYS A 13 -8.50 28.10 8.47
C LYS A 13 -8.67 27.76 7.00
N ASN A 14 -8.43 26.50 6.65
CA ASN A 14 -8.69 25.94 5.33
C ASN A 14 -9.72 24.81 5.48
N THR A 15 -10.85 24.94 4.80
CA THR A 15 -11.95 23.95 4.85
C THR A 15 -12.19 23.38 3.46
N ILE A 16 -12.18 22.05 3.36
CA ILE A 16 -12.44 21.31 2.12
C ILE A 16 -13.66 20.43 2.33
N VAL A 17 -14.70 20.61 1.52
CA VAL A 17 -15.92 19.78 1.53
C VAL A 17 -15.91 18.89 0.30
N LEU A 18 -15.97 17.58 0.51
CA LEU A 18 -16.00 16.57 -0.54
C LEU A 18 -17.34 15.85 -0.55
N HIS A 19 -17.91 15.73 -1.74
CA HIS A 19 -19.09 14.92 -1.98
C HIS A 19 -18.76 13.88 -3.05
N ASN A 20 -18.91 12.61 -2.71
CA ASN A 20 -18.74 11.50 -3.64
C ASN A 20 -20.06 10.73 -3.74
N THR A 21 -20.62 10.67 -4.93
CA THR A 21 -21.71 9.75 -5.26
C THR A 21 -21.07 8.55 -5.93
N CYS A 22 -21.26 7.38 -5.33
CA CYS A 22 -20.71 6.16 -5.90
C CYS A 22 -21.70 5.01 -5.82
N GLU A 23 -21.59 4.11 -6.78
CA GLU A 23 -22.22 2.79 -6.71
C GLU A 23 -21.26 1.86 -5.99
N ASP A 24 -21.52 1.62 -4.69
CA ASP A 24 -20.61 0.88 -3.81
C ASP A 24 -20.17 -0.47 -4.39
N SER A 25 -21.11 -1.21 -4.99
CA SER A 25 -20.82 -2.50 -5.61
C SER A 25 -19.87 -2.39 -6.79
N LEU A 26 -19.99 -1.35 -7.62
CA LEU A 26 -19.10 -1.13 -8.76
C LEU A 26 -17.69 -0.72 -8.32
N LEU A 27 -17.56 -0.05 -7.17
CA LEU A 27 -16.26 0.23 -6.57
C LEU A 27 -15.66 -1.00 -5.87
N ALA A 28 -16.48 -1.82 -5.22
CA ALA A 28 -16.01 -2.97 -4.46
C ALA A 28 -15.56 -4.14 -5.35
N ALA A 29 -16.26 -4.38 -6.46
CA ALA A 29 -15.95 -5.49 -7.37
C ALA A 29 -14.48 -5.53 -7.85
N PRO A 30 -13.88 -4.44 -8.40
CA PRO A 30 -12.48 -4.45 -8.79
C PRO A 30 -11.51 -4.59 -7.62
N ILE A 31 -11.82 -4.02 -6.44
CA ILE A 31 -11.00 -4.18 -5.22
C ILE A 31 -10.93 -5.65 -4.80
N ILE A 32 -12.05 -6.38 -4.88
CA ILE A 32 -12.10 -7.82 -4.57
C ILE A 32 -11.27 -8.61 -5.59
N LEU A 33 -11.35 -8.27 -6.88
CA LEU A 33 -10.53 -8.92 -7.90
C LEU A 33 -9.03 -8.71 -7.64
N ASP A 34 -8.61 -7.48 -7.36
CA ASP A 34 -7.22 -7.16 -7.05
C ASP A 34 -6.75 -7.87 -5.77
N LEU A 35 -7.60 -7.98 -4.75
CA LEU A 35 -7.29 -8.72 -3.52
C LEU A 35 -6.98 -10.19 -3.81
N VAL A 36 -7.81 -10.85 -4.62
CA VAL A 36 -7.60 -12.27 -4.97
C VAL A 36 -6.34 -12.46 -5.81
N LEU A 37 -6.12 -11.58 -6.80
CA LEU A 37 -4.93 -11.64 -7.66
C LEU A 37 -3.64 -11.43 -6.88
N LEU A 38 -3.60 -10.43 -6.00
CA LEU A 38 -2.42 -10.15 -5.17
C LEU A 38 -2.22 -11.23 -4.11
N ALA A 39 -3.30 -11.77 -3.53
CA ALA A 39 -3.21 -12.87 -2.57
C ALA A 39 -2.60 -14.10 -3.24
N GLU A 40 -3.10 -14.49 -4.42
CA GLU A 40 -2.56 -15.63 -5.16
C GLU A 40 -1.09 -15.41 -5.56
N LEU A 41 -0.74 -14.22 -6.07
CA LEU A 41 0.65 -13.88 -6.40
C LEU A 41 1.57 -14.00 -5.18
N SER A 42 1.12 -13.55 -4.01
CA SER A 42 1.90 -13.62 -2.77
C SER A 42 2.23 -15.06 -2.35
N THR A 43 1.41 -16.04 -2.71
CA THR A 43 1.68 -17.46 -2.44
C THR A 43 2.79 -18.04 -3.33
N ARG A 44 3.04 -17.44 -4.49
CA ARG A 44 4.07 -17.85 -5.45
C ARG A 44 5.44 -17.25 -5.16
N ILE A 45 5.50 -16.15 -4.41
CA ILE A 45 6.74 -15.48 -4.05
C ILE A 45 7.40 -16.21 -2.87
N GLN A 46 8.68 -16.54 -3.05
CA GLN A 46 9.51 -17.12 -2.01
C GLN A 46 10.73 -16.25 -1.75
N LEU A 47 11.07 -16.08 -0.48
CA LEU A 47 12.17 -15.26 -0.01
C LEU A 47 13.22 -16.12 0.67
N LYS A 48 14.47 -15.69 0.61
CA LYS A 48 15.60 -16.34 1.26
C LYS A 48 16.50 -15.27 1.83
N VAL A 49 16.74 -15.32 3.13
CA VAL A 49 17.72 -14.45 3.78
C VAL A 49 19.12 -14.95 3.44
N GLU A 50 20.04 -14.03 3.20
CA GLU A 50 21.44 -14.36 2.96
C GLU A 50 22.00 -15.18 4.13
N GLY A 51 22.65 -16.31 3.84
CA GLY A 51 23.16 -17.25 4.85
C GLY A 51 22.15 -18.30 5.37
N GLN A 52 20.87 -18.23 4.99
CA GLN A 52 19.96 -19.37 5.15
C GLN A 52 20.08 -20.32 3.96
N ASP A 53 19.69 -21.58 4.10
CA ASP A 53 19.72 -22.55 2.99
C ASP A 53 18.40 -22.63 2.24
N LYS A 54 17.28 -22.45 2.94
CA LYS A 54 15.93 -22.70 2.43
C LYS A 54 15.18 -21.41 2.14
N PHE A 55 14.40 -21.44 1.08
CA PHE A 55 13.38 -20.44 0.79
C PHE A 55 12.19 -20.61 1.74
N HIS A 56 11.55 -19.50 2.10
CA HIS A 56 10.33 -19.45 2.88
C HIS A 56 9.30 -18.51 2.23
N SER A 57 8.03 -18.71 2.54
CA SER A 57 6.95 -17.81 2.10
C SER A 57 6.94 -16.51 2.91
N PHE A 58 6.07 -15.58 2.53
CA PHE A 58 5.74 -14.44 3.39
C PHE A 58 5.20 -14.87 4.76
N HIS A 59 5.22 -13.93 5.70
CA HIS A 59 4.50 -14.05 6.95
C HIS A 59 2.99 -14.30 6.68
N PRO A 60 2.30 -15.16 7.45
CA PRO A 60 0.90 -15.50 7.21
C PRO A 60 -0.05 -14.29 7.14
N VAL A 61 0.28 -13.22 7.86
CA VAL A 61 -0.35 -11.91 7.71
C VAL A 61 0.24 -11.20 6.48
N ALA A 62 -0.48 -11.26 5.36
CA ALA A 62 -0.08 -10.67 4.08
C ALA A 62 -0.28 -9.14 4.08
N THR A 63 0.68 -8.40 4.64
CA THR A 63 0.65 -6.92 4.70
C THR A 63 0.63 -6.26 3.33
N ILE A 64 1.01 -6.98 2.26
CA ILE A 64 0.94 -6.51 0.87
C ILE A 64 -0.50 -6.12 0.48
N LEU A 65 -1.50 -6.81 1.06
CA LEU A 65 -2.92 -6.56 0.80
C LEU A 65 -3.45 -5.30 1.50
N SER A 66 -2.63 -4.61 2.30
CA SER A 66 -3.07 -3.44 3.07
C SER A 66 -3.64 -2.32 2.20
N TYR A 67 -3.15 -2.18 0.96
CA TYR A 67 -3.61 -1.20 -0.01
C TYR A 67 -5.12 -1.28 -0.30
N LEU A 68 -5.71 -2.47 -0.20
CA LEU A 68 -7.10 -2.76 -0.57
C LEU A 68 -8.00 -2.96 0.67
N SER A 69 -7.49 -2.68 1.87
CA SER A 69 -8.23 -2.89 3.12
C SER A 69 -8.27 -1.62 3.97
N LYS A 70 -9.44 -1.35 4.57
CA LYS A 70 -9.64 -0.18 5.42
C LYS A 70 -8.89 -0.25 6.75
N ALA A 71 -8.81 -1.45 7.32
CA ALA A 71 -8.17 -1.74 8.59
C ALA A 71 -7.19 -2.91 8.40
N PRO A 72 -5.98 -2.64 7.88
CA PRO A 72 -5.04 -3.69 7.52
C PRO A 72 -4.55 -4.40 8.78
N LEU A 73 -4.56 -5.74 8.74
CA LEU A 73 -3.93 -6.56 9.76
C LEU A 73 -2.41 -6.54 9.56
N VAL A 74 -1.68 -6.39 10.66
CA VAL A 74 -0.22 -6.35 10.66
C VAL A 74 0.35 -7.34 11.68
N PRO A 75 1.59 -7.86 11.48
CA PRO A 75 2.24 -8.72 12.45
C PRO A 75 2.36 -8.05 13.84
N PRO A 76 2.45 -8.83 14.93
CA PRO A 76 2.67 -8.29 16.26
C PRO A 76 3.87 -7.35 16.31
N SER A 77 3.75 -6.25 17.06
CA SER A 77 4.80 -5.24 17.23
C SER A 77 5.19 -4.47 15.96
N THR A 78 4.37 -4.49 14.90
CA THR A 78 4.56 -3.64 13.71
C THR A 78 3.52 -2.53 13.63
N PRO A 79 3.89 -1.32 13.15
CA PRO A 79 2.96 -0.20 13.06
C PRO A 79 2.00 -0.36 11.88
N VAL A 80 0.76 0.10 12.06
CA VAL A 80 -0.23 0.19 10.98
C VAL A 80 0.03 1.44 10.13
N VAL A 81 0.10 1.28 8.81
CA VAL A 81 0.23 2.38 7.84
C VAL A 81 -1.02 2.41 6.96
N ASN A 82 -1.82 3.48 7.08
CA ASN A 82 -3.06 3.69 6.30
C ASN A 82 -2.93 4.73 5.19
N ALA A 83 -1.73 5.28 4.97
CA ALA A 83 -1.49 6.22 3.89
C ALA A 83 -1.48 5.48 2.54
N LEU A 84 -2.55 5.63 1.75
CA LEU A 84 -2.78 4.90 0.50
C LEU A 84 -1.58 4.97 -0.47
N ALA A 85 -0.99 6.15 -0.65
CA ALA A 85 0.17 6.34 -1.53
C ALA A 85 1.41 5.56 -1.07
N LYS A 86 1.64 5.46 0.26
CA LYS A 86 2.76 4.67 0.81
C LYS A 86 2.52 3.18 0.63
N GLN A 87 1.28 2.72 0.80
CA GLN A 87 0.90 1.33 0.55
C GLN A 87 1.06 0.96 -0.93
N ARG A 88 0.69 1.86 -1.86
CA ARG A 88 0.94 1.68 -3.30
C ARG A 88 2.43 1.60 -3.62
N ALA A 89 3.24 2.52 -3.08
CA ALA A 89 4.68 2.52 -3.28
C ALA A 89 5.35 1.25 -2.73
N MET A 90 4.85 0.71 -1.60
CA MET A 90 5.28 -0.59 -1.08
C MET A 90 5.00 -1.72 -2.08
N LEU A 91 3.78 -1.79 -2.64
CA LEU A 91 3.42 -2.78 -3.65
C LEU A 91 4.34 -2.70 -4.87
N GLU A 92 4.51 -1.49 -5.40
CA GLU A 92 5.35 -1.22 -6.56
C GLU A 92 6.80 -1.65 -6.32
N ASN A 93 7.38 -1.27 -5.18
CA ASN A 93 8.75 -1.63 -4.84
C ASN A 93 8.96 -3.13 -4.62
N ILE A 94 7.96 -3.86 -4.09
CA ILE A 94 8.02 -5.32 -4.00
C ILE A 94 8.04 -5.93 -5.41
N LEU A 95 7.15 -5.49 -6.30
CA LEU A 95 7.10 -6.02 -7.67
C LEU A 95 8.35 -5.68 -8.47
N ARG A 96 8.92 -4.48 -8.28
CA ARG A 96 10.22 -4.08 -8.84
C ARG A 96 11.35 -4.99 -8.35
N ALA A 97 11.37 -5.31 -7.06
CA ALA A 97 12.35 -6.25 -6.51
C ALA A 97 12.22 -7.64 -7.13
N CYS A 98 10.99 -8.12 -7.39
CA CYS A 98 10.77 -9.40 -8.08
C CYS A 98 11.35 -9.45 -9.51
N VAL A 99 11.53 -8.31 -10.17
CA VAL A 99 12.17 -8.21 -11.50
C VAL A 99 13.60 -7.68 -11.45
N GLY A 100 14.22 -7.60 -10.26
CA GLY A 100 15.61 -7.18 -10.09
C GLY A 100 15.87 -5.67 -10.24
N LEU A 101 14.82 -4.85 -10.15
CA LEU A 101 14.94 -3.39 -10.19
C LEU A 101 15.08 -2.80 -8.78
N ALA A 102 15.88 -1.74 -8.67
CA ALA A 102 15.99 -0.95 -7.44
C ALA A 102 14.64 -0.25 -7.11
N PRO A 103 14.36 0.01 -5.82
CA PRO A 103 13.15 0.72 -5.41
C PRO A 103 13.11 2.14 -5.99
N GLU A 104 11.90 2.61 -6.29
CA GLU A 104 11.68 3.97 -6.74
C GLU A 104 11.93 4.96 -5.59
N ASN A 105 12.80 5.93 -5.82
CA ASN A 105 13.25 6.89 -4.80
C ASN A 105 12.88 8.34 -5.12
N ASN A 106 12.37 8.62 -6.33
CA ASN A 106 11.90 9.93 -6.76
C ASN A 106 12.95 11.06 -6.70
N MET A 107 14.26 10.75 -6.68
CA MET A 107 15.29 11.78 -6.53
C MET A 107 15.65 12.50 -7.84
N MET A 108 15.47 11.86 -9.01
CA MET A 108 15.70 12.44 -10.36
C MET A 108 17.02 13.23 -10.49
N LEU A 109 18.10 12.74 -9.87
CA LEU A 109 19.38 13.46 -9.77
C LEU A 109 20.10 13.64 -11.12
N GLU A 110 19.68 12.88 -12.13
CA GLU A 110 20.10 12.98 -13.52
C GLU A 110 19.62 14.27 -14.21
N HIS A 111 18.54 14.89 -13.73
CA HIS A 111 18.00 16.15 -14.25
C HIS A 111 18.54 17.33 -13.45
N LYS A 112 19.78 17.71 -13.76
CA LYS A 112 20.36 19.01 -13.36
C LYS A 112 20.21 20.05 -14.44
#